data_AF-A0A924WWR4-F1
#
_entry.id   AF-A0A924WWR4-F1
#
_cell.length_a   1.000
_cell.length_b   1.000
_cell.length_c   1.000
_cell.angle_alpha   90.00
_cell.angle_beta   90.00
_cell.angle_gamma   90.00
#
_symmetry.space_group_name_H-M   'P 1'
#
loop_
_entity.id
_entity.type
_entity.pdbx_description
1 polymer ?
#
loop_
_entity_poly.entity_id
_entity_poly.type
_entity_poly.pdbx_seq_one_letter_code
_entity_poly.pdbx_strand_id
1 'polypeptide(L)'
;MLAMLAADLWWWWVSDRLARRAGVRWRIAANVFMAITVLGLFLLVFARVIRMKGMIMPELGVVWVYIWHLLVLPLITLPSLFAAAVRAVTNITKRARVLPEQPDPGRRAFLAQVIVAGPPVLAMGMLGKTVIDADSIGVRRTDLALQQLPRELDGTTIAFVSDPHVGSFMSDRKFADIIRLTNELDADLVLHGGDLINHSLKDLPDGIEMLQKMHGRYGVYGCQGNHDCIESRGIFERDTVRSGVQMLLDEVR
;
A
#
# COMPACT_ATOMS: atom_id res chain seq x y z
N MET A 1 -4.79 -10.03 -6.73
CA MET A 1 -5.21 -11.33 -7.31
C MET A 1 -6.26 -11.19 -8.39
N LEU A 2 -7.46 -10.64 -8.11
CA LEU A 2 -8.55 -10.54 -9.11
C LEU A 2 -8.15 -9.83 -10.41
N ALA A 3 -7.44 -8.70 -10.31
CA ALA A 3 -6.95 -7.97 -11.49
C ALA A 3 -5.98 -8.81 -12.35
N MET A 4 -5.11 -9.62 -11.72
CA MET A 4 -4.19 -10.50 -12.44
C MET A 4 -4.94 -11.61 -13.17
N LEU A 5 -5.89 -12.27 -12.50
CA LEU A 5 -6.72 -13.31 -13.13
C LEU A 5 -7.55 -12.75 -14.30
N ALA A 6 -8.08 -11.54 -14.17
CA ALA A 6 -8.78 -10.86 -15.26
C ALA A 6 -7.84 -10.57 -16.45
N ALA A 7 -6.60 -10.16 -16.17
CA ALA A 7 -5.57 -9.97 -17.19
C ALA A 7 -5.17 -11.30 -17.87
N ASP A 8 -5.04 -12.38 -17.11
CA ASP A 8 -4.77 -13.72 -17.65
C ASP A 8 -5.91 -14.20 -18.55
N LEU A 9 -7.17 -14.01 -18.14
CA LEU A 9 -8.34 -14.34 -18.97
C LEU A 9 -8.38 -13.53 -20.26
N TRP A 10 -8.12 -12.22 -20.17
CA TRP A 10 -8.02 -11.35 -21.33
C TRP A 10 -6.90 -11.81 -22.28
N TRP A 11 -5.71 -12.04 -21.75
CA TRP A 11 -4.57 -12.46 -22.54
C TRP A 11 -4.74 -13.86 -23.13
N TRP A 12 -5.34 -14.79 -22.40
CA TRP A 12 -5.72 -16.11 -22.92
C TRP A 12 -6.65 -15.98 -24.13
N TRP A 13 -7.67 -15.13 -24.04
CA TRP A 13 -8.60 -14.88 -25.15
C TRP A 13 -7.90 -14.25 -26.37
N VAL A 14 -6.99 -13.29 -26.15
CA VAL A 14 -6.20 -12.66 -27.22
C VAL A 14 -5.25 -13.69 -27.87
N SER A 15 -4.48 -14.43 -27.05
CA SER A 15 -3.48 -15.38 -27.51
C SER A 15 -4.10 -16.58 -28.23
N ASP A 16 -5.23 -17.13 -27.75
CA ASP A 16 -5.94 -18.21 -28.44
C ASP A 16 -6.47 -17.76 -29.82
N ARG A 17 -6.94 -16.51 -29.96
CA ARG A 17 -7.34 -15.96 -31.27
C ARG A 17 -6.18 -15.81 -32.23
N LEU A 18 -5.02 -15.37 -31.75
CA LEU A 18 -3.81 -15.25 -32.55
C LEU A 18 -3.29 -16.64 -32.96
N ALA A 19 -3.24 -17.57 -32.00
CA ALA A 19 -2.73 -18.91 -32.21
C ALA A 19 -3.62 -19.76 -33.13
N ARG A 20 -4.95 -19.53 -33.14
CA ARG A 20 -5.86 -20.14 -34.12
C ARG A 20 -5.47 -19.85 -35.58
N ARG A 21 -4.88 -18.68 -35.86
CA ARG A 21 -4.40 -18.32 -37.20
C ARG A 21 -3.04 -18.95 -37.52
N ALA A 22 -2.23 -19.23 -36.50
CA ALA A 22 -0.90 -19.82 -36.65
C ALA A 22 -0.90 -21.36 -36.73
N GLY A 23 -1.97 -22.02 -36.26
CA GLY A 23 -2.17 -23.46 -36.37
C GLY A 23 -2.31 -24.18 -35.02
N VAL A 24 -2.71 -25.46 -35.07
CA VAL A 24 -3.12 -26.22 -33.87
C VAL A 24 -2.01 -26.37 -32.83
N ARG A 25 -0.75 -26.55 -33.27
CA ARG A 25 0.41 -26.71 -32.37
C ARG A 25 0.64 -25.45 -31.54
N TRP A 26 0.56 -24.28 -32.17
CA TRP A 26 0.70 -22.99 -31.49
C TRP A 26 -0.44 -22.72 -30.51
N ARG A 27 -1.66 -23.14 -30.84
CA ARG A 27 -2.81 -23.04 -29.94
C ARG A 27 -2.64 -23.92 -28.71
N ILE A 28 -2.15 -25.15 -28.88
CA ILE A 28 -1.84 -26.04 -27.75
C ILE A 28 -0.75 -25.42 -26.88
N ALA A 29 0.34 -24.94 -27.49
CA ALA A 29 1.44 -24.32 -26.76
C ALA A 29 0.99 -23.10 -25.93
N ALA A 30 0.18 -22.21 -26.51
CA ALA A 30 -0.38 -21.06 -25.80
C ALA A 30 -1.26 -21.47 -24.61
N ASN A 31 -2.14 -22.46 -24.78
CA ASN A 31 -3.01 -22.94 -23.71
C ASN A 31 -2.22 -23.63 -22.59
N VAL A 32 -1.22 -24.44 -22.92
CA VAL A 32 -0.33 -25.08 -21.94
C VAL A 32 0.43 -24.03 -21.15
N PHE A 33 0.99 -23.04 -21.84
CA PHE A 33 1.67 -21.92 -21.20
C PHE A 33 0.76 -21.19 -20.20
N MET A 34 -0.46 -20.83 -20.61
CA MET A 34 -1.43 -20.18 -19.73
C MET A 34 -1.83 -21.05 -18.54
N ALA A 35 -2.01 -22.36 -18.74
CA ALA A 35 -2.34 -23.28 -17.65
C ALA A 35 -1.21 -23.35 -16.61
N ILE A 36 0.06 -23.39 -17.06
CA ILE A 36 1.24 -23.43 -16.18
C ILE A 36 1.36 -22.14 -15.37
N THR A 37 1.23 -20.96 -16.01
CA THR A 37 1.39 -19.68 -15.30
C THR A 37 0.27 -19.43 -14.29
N VAL A 38 -0.98 -19.72 -14.65
CA VAL A 38 -2.14 -19.58 -13.75
C VAL A 38 -2.06 -20.57 -12.59
N LEU A 39 -1.69 -21.83 -12.84
CA LEU A 39 -1.47 -22.81 -11.77
C LEU A 39 -0.33 -22.38 -10.86
N GLY A 40 0.79 -21.89 -11.42
CA GLY A 40 1.91 -21.37 -10.65
C GLY A 40 1.51 -20.21 -9.74
N LEU A 41 0.74 -19.25 -10.26
CA LEU A 41 0.19 -18.14 -9.46
C LEU A 41 -0.71 -18.66 -8.34
N PHE A 42 -1.63 -19.59 -8.66
CA PHE A 42 -2.52 -20.19 -7.68
C PHE A 42 -1.74 -20.87 -6.56
N LEU A 43 -0.76 -21.71 -6.88
CA LEU A 43 0.06 -22.42 -5.89
C LEU A 43 0.86 -21.45 -5.01
N LEU A 44 1.43 -20.38 -5.58
CA LEU A 44 2.14 -19.36 -4.81
C LEU A 44 1.24 -18.63 -3.82
N VAL A 45 0.06 -18.19 -4.29
CA VAL A 45 -0.91 -17.52 -3.42
C VAL A 45 -1.42 -18.47 -2.35
N PHE A 46 -1.76 -19.70 -2.73
CA PHE A 46 -2.22 -20.74 -1.81
C PHE A 46 -1.19 -20.99 -0.71
N ALA A 47 0.07 -21.26 -1.07
CA ALA A 47 1.16 -21.48 -0.11
C ALA A 47 1.34 -20.30 0.87
N ARG A 48 1.19 -19.06 0.37
CA ARG A 48 1.28 -17.83 1.17
C ARG A 48 0.10 -17.70 2.15
N VAL A 49 -1.13 -17.97 1.69
CA VAL A 49 -2.36 -17.81 2.49
C VAL A 49 -2.38 -18.79 3.66
N ILE A 50 -2.02 -20.05 3.45
CA ILE A 50 -2.08 -21.06 4.51
C ILE A 50 -0.79 -21.13 5.32
N ARG A 51 0.15 -20.19 5.09
CA ARG A 51 1.48 -20.13 5.73
C ARG A 51 2.20 -21.49 5.72
N MET A 52 2.07 -22.23 4.62
CA MET A 52 2.68 -23.56 4.49
C MET A 52 4.21 -23.44 4.57
N LYS A 53 4.78 -23.88 5.69
CA LYS A 53 6.24 -24.04 5.83
C LYS A 53 6.66 -25.35 5.16
N GLY A 54 7.73 -25.31 4.37
CA GLY A 54 8.34 -26.50 3.77
C GLY A 54 7.87 -26.89 2.36
N MET A 55 7.03 -26.07 1.70
CA MET A 55 6.75 -26.28 0.28
C MET A 55 7.99 -25.92 -0.56
N ILE A 56 8.63 -26.93 -1.16
CA ILE A 56 9.78 -26.74 -2.03
C ILE A 56 9.25 -26.30 -3.40
N MET A 57 9.28 -25.00 -3.66
CA MET A 57 9.02 -24.42 -4.97
C MET A 57 10.37 -24.20 -5.67
N PRO A 58 10.54 -24.61 -6.94
CA PRO A 58 11.76 -24.29 -7.69
C PRO A 58 11.86 -22.77 -7.84
N GLU A 59 12.98 -22.18 -7.39
CA GLU A 59 13.19 -20.73 -7.37
C GLU A 59 12.94 -20.08 -8.73
N LEU A 60 13.43 -20.72 -9.80
CA LEU A 60 13.21 -20.26 -11.18
C LEU A 60 11.73 -20.22 -11.56
N GLY A 61 10.92 -21.16 -11.07
CA GLY A 61 9.48 -21.16 -11.31
C GLY A 61 8.78 -20.00 -10.62
N VAL A 62 9.18 -19.70 -9.37
CA VAL A 62 8.65 -18.55 -8.61
C VAL A 62 9.02 -17.24 -9.30
N VAL A 63 10.29 -17.08 -9.68
CA VAL A 63 10.79 -15.91 -10.41
C VAL A 63 10.04 -15.74 -11.74
N TRP A 64 9.83 -16.83 -12.48
CA TRP A 64 9.09 -16.78 -13.74
C TRP A 64 7.63 -16.33 -13.56
N VAL A 65 6.94 -16.84 -12.53
CA VAL A 65 5.58 -16.42 -12.21
C VAL A 65 5.53 -14.93 -11.86
N TYR A 66 6.50 -14.41 -11.10
CA TYR A 66 6.59 -12.98 -10.81
C TYR A 66 6.87 -12.15 -12.07
N ILE A 67 7.85 -12.52 -12.89
CA ILE A 67 8.17 -11.81 -14.13
C ILE A 67 6.96 -11.78 -15.05
N TRP A 68 6.29 -12.91 -15.23
CA TRP A 68 5.09 -12.99 -16.06
C TRP A 68 3.99 -12.06 -15.55
N HIS A 69 3.58 -12.16 -14.29
CA HIS A 69 2.39 -11.44 -13.81
C HIS A 69 2.65 -9.98 -13.42
N LEU A 70 3.88 -9.62 -13.01
CA LEU A 70 4.21 -8.26 -12.58
C LEU A 70 4.78 -7.40 -13.71
N LEU A 71 5.42 -8.00 -14.72
CA LEU A 71 6.08 -7.25 -15.80
C LEU A 71 5.47 -7.53 -17.17
N VAL A 72 5.50 -8.79 -17.62
CA VAL A 72 5.14 -9.12 -19.01
C VAL A 72 3.65 -8.98 -19.27
N LEU A 73 2.81 -9.57 -18.42
CA LEU A 73 1.35 -9.58 -18.57
C LEU A 73 0.75 -8.16 -18.54
N PRO A 74 1.14 -7.24 -17.62
CA PRO A 74 0.69 -5.85 -17.69
C PRO A 74 1.15 -5.14 -18.98
N LEU A 75 2.40 -5.35 -19.39
CA LEU A 75 2.98 -4.69 -20.56
C LEU A 75 2.28 -5.07 -21.87
N ILE A 76 1.73 -6.28 -21.98
CA ILE A 76 0.96 -6.73 -23.16
C ILE A 76 -0.56 -6.49 -23.01
N THR A 77 -1.07 -6.58 -21.78
CA THR A 77 -2.52 -6.44 -21.51
C THR A 77 -2.97 -4.99 -21.60
N LEU A 78 -2.21 -4.04 -21.04
CA LEU A 78 -2.60 -2.62 -21.06
C LEU A 78 -2.71 -2.05 -22.49
N PRO A 79 -1.73 -2.24 -23.40
CA PRO A 79 -1.86 -1.76 -24.77
C PRO A 79 -2.96 -2.49 -25.55
N SER A 80 -3.17 -3.78 -25.32
CA SER A 80 -4.22 -4.54 -26.02
C SER A 80 -5.62 -4.14 -25.58
N LEU A 81 -5.82 -3.88 -24.28
CA LEU A 81 -7.05 -3.28 -23.74
C LEU A 81 -7.27 -1.87 -24.28
N PHE A 82 -6.23 -1.03 -24.31
CA PHE A 82 -6.31 0.31 -24.88
C PHE A 82 -6.71 0.26 -26.37
N ALA A 83 -6.05 -0.57 -27.17
CA ALA A 83 -6.39 -0.76 -28.57
C ALA A 83 -7.81 -1.34 -28.76
N ALA A 84 -8.29 -2.19 -27.84
CA ALA A 84 -9.67 -2.68 -27.86
C ALA A 84 -10.67 -1.57 -27.51
N ALA A 85 -10.36 -0.72 -26.52
CA ALA A 85 -11.18 0.43 -26.15
C ALA A 85 -11.27 1.46 -27.28
N VAL A 86 -10.15 1.82 -27.91
CA VAL A 86 -10.13 2.71 -29.09
C VAL A 86 -10.98 2.14 -30.23
N ARG A 87 -10.87 0.82 -30.49
CA ARG A 87 -11.70 0.14 -31.50
C ARG A 87 -13.19 0.14 -31.12
N ALA A 88 -13.52 -0.06 -29.85
CA ALA A 88 -14.89 -0.01 -29.37
C ALA A 88 -15.48 1.41 -29.54
N VAL A 89 -14.75 2.44 -29.11
CA VAL A 89 -15.16 3.85 -29.25
C VAL A 89 -15.36 4.22 -30.72
N THR A 90 -14.40 3.89 -31.60
CA THR A 90 -14.52 4.17 -33.04
C THR A 90 -15.66 3.41 -33.71
N ASN A 91 -15.98 2.19 -33.28
CA ASN A 91 -17.12 1.45 -33.79
C ASN A 91 -18.46 2.00 -33.30
N ILE A 92 -18.52 2.46 -32.04
CA ILE A 92 -19.71 3.11 -31.47
C ILE A 92 -19.99 4.42 -32.20
N THR A 93 -18.98 5.26 -32.43
CA THR A 93 -19.15 6.53 -33.15
C THR A 93 -19.57 6.32 -34.61
N LYS A 94 -19.06 5.28 -35.28
CA LYS A 94 -19.51 4.90 -36.63
C LYS A 94 -20.96 4.41 -36.65
N ARG A 95 -21.36 3.54 -35.72
CA ARG A 95 -22.75 3.02 -35.65
C ARG A 95 -23.76 4.10 -35.26
N ALA A 96 -23.37 5.05 -34.41
CA ALA A 96 -24.20 6.19 -34.03
C ALA A 96 -24.54 7.11 -35.22
N ARG A 97 -23.74 7.10 -36.31
CA ARG A 97 -24.04 7.85 -37.54
C ARG A 97 -25.10 7.20 -38.45
N VAL A 98 -25.54 5.96 -38.17
CA VAL A 98 -26.37 5.14 -39.08
C VAL A 98 -27.81 4.91 -38.57
N LEU A 99 -28.19 5.40 -37.38
CA LEU A 99 -29.53 5.22 -36.82
C LEU A 99 -30.45 6.45 -37.06
N PRO A 100 -31.73 6.28 -37.45
CA PRO A 100 -32.69 7.40 -37.61
C PRO A 100 -33.18 7.98 -36.26
N GLU A 101 -33.68 9.23 -36.29
CA GLU A 101 -33.98 10.19 -35.18
C GLU A 101 -34.58 9.65 -33.86
N GLN A 102 -34.41 10.24 -32.66
CA GLN A 102 -33.33 10.93 -31.91
C GLN A 102 -33.78 10.94 -30.41
N PRO A 103 -33.26 10.09 -29.50
CA PRO A 103 -33.11 10.49 -28.11
C PRO A 103 -32.00 11.55 -28.07
N ASP A 104 -32.27 12.74 -27.50
CA ASP A 104 -31.40 13.92 -27.51
C ASP A 104 -29.90 13.59 -27.69
N PRO A 105 -29.33 13.86 -28.89
CA PRO A 105 -27.96 13.48 -29.21
C PRO A 105 -26.95 14.13 -28.26
N GLY A 106 -27.29 15.28 -27.67
CA GLY A 106 -26.52 15.94 -26.63
C GLY A 106 -26.44 15.10 -25.35
N ARG A 107 -27.57 14.58 -24.86
CA ARG A 107 -27.61 13.72 -23.65
C ARG A 107 -26.82 12.44 -23.83
N ARG A 108 -26.93 11.76 -24.98
CA ARG A 108 -26.21 10.49 -25.22
C ARG A 108 -24.71 10.70 -25.40
N ALA A 109 -24.30 11.74 -26.13
CA ALA A 109 -22.89 12.09 -26.27
C ALA A 109 -22.29 12.49 -24.92
N PHE A 110 -23.02 13.27 -24.13
CA PHE A 110 -22.63 13.65 -22.77
C PHE A 110 -22.48 12.43 -21.86
N LEU A 111 -23.46 11.51 -21.82
CA LEU A 111 -23.38 10.29 -21.02
C LEU A 111 -22.21 9.40 -21.45
N ALA A 112 -21.97 9.25 -22.77
CA ALA A 112 -20.83 8.50 -23.28
C ALA A 112 -19.50 9.15 -22.88
N GLN A 113 -19.40 10.49 -22.93
CA GLN A 113 -18.22 11.23 -22.47
C GLN A 113 -18.00 11.08 -20.97
N VAL A 114 -19.05 11.14 -20.15
CA VAL A 114 -18.96 10.92 -18.69
C VAL A 114 -18.52 9.49 -18.38
N ILE A 115 -19.04 8.48 -19.08
CA ILE A 115 -18.63 7.08 -18.89
C ILE A 115 -17.16 6.86 -19.27
N VAL A 116 -16.68 7.51 -20.34
CA VAL A 116 -15.30 7.34 -20.83
C VAL A 116 -14.29 8.18 -20.05
N ALA A 117 -14.60 9.45 -19.79
CA ALA A 117 -13.69 10.40 -19.16
C ALA A 117 -13.86 10.50 -17.64
N GLY A 118 -15.01 10.11 -17.10
CA GLY A 118 -15.30 10.17 -15.66
C GLY A 118 -14.33 9.33 -14.82
N PRO A 119 -14.15 8.03 -15.11
CA PRO A 119 -13.23 7.19 -14.34
C PRO A 119 -11.76 7.70 -14.29
N PRO A 120 -11.10 8.08 -15.41
CA PRO A 120 -9.73 8.61 -15.34
C PRO A 120 -9.65 9.97 -14.64
N VAL A 121 -10.63 10.86 -14.82
CA VAL A 121 -10.67 12.14 -14.09
C VAL A 121 -10.80 11.91 -12.59
N LEU A 122 -11.71 11.01 -12.18
CA LEU A 122 -11.88 10.64 -10.78
C LEU A 122 -10.58 10.01 -10.21
N ALA A 123 -9.96 9.10 -10.95
CA ALA A 123 -8.71 8.46 -10.53
C ALA A 123 -7.57 9.48 -10.36
N MET A 124 -7.41 10.42 -11.30
CA MET A 124 -6.43 11.51 -11.17
C MET A 124 -6.74 12.44 -9.99
N GLY A 125 -8.02 12.77 -9.76
CA GLY A 125 -8.44 13.57 -8.62
C GLY A 125 -8.15 12.88 -7.29
N MET A 126 -8.44 11.57 -7.19
CA MET A 126 -8.12 10.77 -6.00
C MET A 126 -6.61 10.68 -5.77
N LEU A 127 -5.81 10.45 -6.83
CA LEU A 127 -4.35 10.44 -6.73
C LEU A 127 -3.82 11.79 -6.22
N GLY A 128 -4.29 12.90 -6.80
CA GLY A 128 -3.93 14.23 -6.34
C GLY A 128 -4.27 14.46 -4.87
N LYS A 129 -5.47 14.03 -4.43
CA LYS A 129 -5.86 14.10 -3.02
C LYS A 129 -4.96 13.25 -2.13
N THR A 130 -4.63 12.01 -2.51
CA THR A 130 -3.74 11.16 -1.72
C THR A 130 -2.33 11.73 -1.59
N VAL A 131 -1.83 12.39 -2.64
CA VAL A 131 -0.51 13.06 -2.60
C VAL A 131 -0.54 14.26 -1.66
N ILE A 132 -1.63 15.05 -1.65
CA ILE A 132 -1.80 16.17 -0.72
C ILE A 132 -1.94 15.68 0.72
N ASP A 133 -2.72 14.62 0.94
CA ASP A 133 -3.01 14.10 2.27
C ASP A 133 -1.81 13.31 2.87
N ALA A 134 -0.88 12.82 2.05
CA ALA A 134 0.25 11.97 2.48
C ALA A 134 1.15 12.60 3.56
N ASP A 135 1.33 13.92 3.50
CA ASP A 135 2.09 14.71 4.49
C ASP A 135 1.18 15.45 5.50
N SER A 136 -0.14 15.24 5.43
CA SER A 136 -1.05 15.87 6.39
C SER A 136 -0.99 15.15 7.73
N ILE A 137 -0.61 15.88 8.77
CA ILE A 137 -0.62 15.42 10.16
C ILE A 137 -1.72 16.17 10.91
N GLY A 138 -2.53 15.44 11.66
CA GLY A 138 -3.62 16.00 12.46
C GLY A 138 -3.57 15.47 13.89
N VAL A 139 -4.06 16.29 14.83
CA VAL A 139 -4.21 15.90 16.23
C VAL A 139 -5.64 15.43 16.48
N ARG A 140 -5.79 14.21 17.00
CA ARG A 140 -7.07 13.69 17.48
C ARG A 140 -7.06 13.62 19.00
N ARG A 141 -8.04 14.27 19.63
CA ARG A 141 -8.25 14.22 21.09
C ARG A 141 -9.33 13.18 21.41
N THR A 142 -9.07 12.34 22.41
CA THR A 142 -10.00 11.31 22.88
C THR A 142 -9.93 11.26 24.40
N ASP A 143 -11.08 11.43 25.06
CA ASP A 143 -11.17 11.30 26.51
C ASP A 143 -11.43 9.83 26.87
N LEU A 144 -10.61 9.29 27.78
CA LEU A 144 -10.69 7.90 28.23
C LEU A 144 -11.19 7.84 29.67
N ALA A 145 -12.43 7.39 29.85
CA ALA A 145 -13.00 7.17 31.19
C ALA A 145 -12.65 5.77 31.70
N LEU A 146 -11.70 5.70 32.64
CA LEU A 146 -11.25 4.46 33.24
C LEU A 146 -11.83 4.32 34.66
N GLN A 147 -12.67 3.30 34.88
CA GLN A 147 -13.40 3.12 36.14
C GLN A 147 -12.51 2.96 37.38
N GLN A 148 -11.30 2.43 37.20
CA GLN A 148 -10.35 2.14 38.27
C GLN A 148 -9.13 3.08 38.25
N LEU A 149 -9.23 4.23 37.58
CA LEU A 149 -8.14 5.20 37.56
C LEU A 149 -8.00 5.85 38.95
N PRO A 150 -6.80 5.84 39.56
CA PRO A 150 -6.52 6.64 40.75
C PRO A 150 -6.88 8.10 40.54
N ARG A 151 -7.45 8.77 41.55
CA ARG A 151 -7.91 10.16 41.44
C ARG A 151 -6.78 11.13 41.11
N GLU A 152 -5.56 10.79 41.51
CA GLU A 152 -4.35 11.56 41.26
C GLU A 152 -3.98 11.60 39.77
N LEU A 153 -4.48 10.66 38.98
CA LEU A 153 -4.27 10.59 37.53
C LEU A 153 -5.45 11.15 36.72
N ASP A 154 -6.55 11.54 37.37
CA ASP A 154 -7.67 12.16 36.68
C ASP A 154 -7.26 13.49 36.04
N GLY A 155 -7.59 13.66 34.76
CA GLY A 155 -7.17 14.80 33.95
C GLY A 155 -5.74 14.72 33.40
N THR A 156 -5.01 13.62 33.62
CA THR A 156 -3.69 13.40 33.00
C THR A 156 -3.81 13.39 31.48
N THR A 157 -2.95 14.16 30.82
CA THR A 157 -2.88 14.26 29.37
C THR A 157 -1.72 13.45 28.81
N ILE A 158 -1.99 12.70 27.74
CA ILE A 158 -0.99 11.89 27.06
C ILE A 158 -0.97 12.28 25.58
N ALA A 159 0.19 12.71 25.09
CA ALA A 159 0.46 12.78 23.67
C ALA A 159 0.95 11.40 23.20
N PHE A 160 0.13 10.71 22.42
CA PHE A 160 0.45 9.39 21.89
C PHE A 160 0.87 9.49 20.42
N VAL A 161 2.09 9.07 20.12
CA VAL A 161 2.64 9.00 18.76
C VAL A 161 3.01 7.54 18.48
N SER A 162 2.66 7.01 17.31
CA SER A 162 3.03 5.65 16.92
C SER A 162 3.31 5.58 15.43
N ASP A 163 4.05 4.54 15.02
CA ASP A 163 4.31 4.22 13.62
C ASP A 163 4.88 5.39 12.78
N PRO A 164 5.80 6.23 13.30
CA PRO A 164 6.42 7.28 12.50
C PRO A 164 7.22 6.70 11.34
N HIS A 165 7.76 5.47 11.47
CA HIS A 165 8.57 4.79 10.45
C HIS A 165 9.65 5.70 9.87
N VAL A 166 10.49 6.27 10.75
CA VAL A 166 11.62 7.09 10.35
C VAL A 166 12.52 6.31 9.39
N GLY A 167 12.88 6.95 8.27
CA GLY A 167 13.66 6.36 7.18
C GLY A 167 13.32 6.98 5.83
N SER A 168 13.64 6.28 4.74
CA SER A 168 13.68 6.86 3.38
C SER A 168 12.34 7.37 2.81
N PHE A 169 11.20 7.06 3.44
CA PHE A 169 9.89 7.51 2.99
C PHE A 169 9.31 8.65 3.84
N MET A 170 10.03 9.10 4.88
CA MET A 170 9.63 10.25 5.70
C MET A 170 10.25 11.53 5.13
N SER A 171 9.43 12.57 4.95
CA SER A 171 9.91 13.90 4.57
C SER A 171 10.41 14.67 5.79
N ASP A 172 11.42 15.53 5.62
CA ASP A 172 11.93 16.41 6.69
C ASP A 172 10.82 17.27 7.31
N ARG A 173 9.87 17.70 6.47
CA ARG A 173 8.70 18.45 6.90
C ARG A 173 7.84 17.62 7.85
N LYS A 174 7.49 16.38 7.46
CA LYS A 174 6.68 15.48 8.29
C LYS A 174 7.38 15.17 9.61
N PHE A 175 8.69 14.92 9.57
CA PHE A 175 9.51 14.72 10.76
C PHE A 175 9.41 15.90 11.73
N ALA A 176 9.62 17.12 11.23
CA ALA A 176 9.54 18.34 12.04
C ALA A 176 8.11 18.63 12.55
N ASP A 177 7.09 18.41 11.72
CA ASP A 177 5.69 18.65 12.08
C ASP A 177 5.20 17.69 13.18
N ILE A 178 5.62 16.41 13.18
CA ILE A 178 5.27 15.47 14.26
C ILE A 178 5.83 15.98 15.60
N ILE A 179 7.11 16.36 15.64
CA ILE A 179 7.76 16.88 16.85
C ILE A 179 7.07 18.16 17.32
N ARG A 180 6.89 19.12 16.41
CA ARG A 180 6.27 20.42 16.71
C ARG A 180 4.86 20.23 17.26
N LEU A 181 4.01 19.48 16.56
CA LEU A 181 2.62 19.25 16.98
C LEU A 181 2.55 18.51 18.31
N THR A 182 3.43 17.53 18.54
CA THR A 182 3.49 16.80 19.82
C THR A 182 3.82 17.75 20.97
N ASN A 183 4.84 18.60 20.81
CA ASN A 183 5.26 19.56 21.83
C ASN A 183 4.23 20.67 22.06
N GLU A 184 3.50 21.10 21.02
CA GLU A 184 2.40 22.08 21.13
C GLU A 184 1.21 21.58 21.97
N LEU A 185 1.09 20.26 22.21
CA LEU A 185 0.05 19.72 23.09
C LEU A 185 0.32 19.99 24.57
N ASP A 186 1.57 20.30 24.95
CA ASP A 186 2.00 20.49 26.34
C ASP A 186 1.47 19.39 27.28
N ALA A 187 1.60 18.13 26.81
CA ALA A 187 1.06 16.97 27.50
C ALA A 187 1.90 16.60 28.74
N ASP A 188 1.24 15.97 29.71
CA ASP A 188 1.92 15.47 30.91
C ASP A 188 2.90 14.35 30.57
N LEU A 189 2.53 13.46 29.63
CA LEU A 189 3.39 12.38 29.13
C LEU A 189 3.39 12.38 27.59
N VAL A 190 4.54 12.07 27.01
CA VAL A 190 4.63 11.64 25.61
C VAL A 190 4.91 10.14 25.57
N LEU A 191 4.04 9.39 24.89
CA LEU A 191 4.17 7.95 24.71
C LEU A 191 4.37 7.61 23.24
N HIS A 192 5.46 6.91 22.94
CA HIS A 192 5.77 6.34 21.64
C HIS A 192 5.34 4.87 21.58
N GLY A 193 4.37 4.56 20.72
CA GLY A 193 3.73 3.24 20.62
C GLY A 193 4.49 2.16 19.85
N GLY A 194 5.71 2.45 19.38
CA GLY A 194 6.50 1.53 18.56
C GLY A 194 6.53 1.90 17.07
N ASP A 195 7.30 1.12 16.31
CA ASP A 195 7.58 1.32 14.89
C ASP A 195 8.25 2.69 14.63
N LEU A 196 9.26 2.99 15.46
CA LEU A 196 10.07 4.20 15.40
C LEU A 196 10.80 4.32 14.05
N ILE A 197 11.44 3.23 13.62
CA ILE A 197 12.16 3.14 12.35
C ILE A 197 11.43 2.26 11.35
N ASN A 198 11.72 2.42 10.07
CA ASN A 198 11.06 1.66 9.02
C ASN A 198 11.59 0.22 8.88
N HIS A 199 12.89 0.03 8.66
CA HIS A 199 13.41 -1.34 8.47
C HIS A 199 14.89 -1.51 8.78
N SER A 200 15.69 -0.45 8.68
CA SER A 200 17.13 -0.53 8.90
C SER A 200 17.54 0.23 10.15
N LEU A 201 18.45 -0.38 10.92
CA LEU A 201 19.10 0.26 12.07
C LEU A 201 19.91 1.50 11.67
N LYS A 202 20.20 1.69 10.38
CA LYS A 202 20.77 2.93 9.86
C LYS A 202 19.90 4.15 10.15
N ASP A 203 18.59 3.99 10.21
CA ASP A 203 17.63 5.08 10.44
C ASP A 203 17.38 5.35 11.94
N LEU A 204 17.96 4.51 12.82
CA LEU A 204 17.79 4.62 14.27
C LEU A 204 18.30 5.94 14.88
N PRO A 205 19.43 6.53 14.45
CA PRO A 205 19.86 7.83 14.95
C PRO A 205 18.79 8.91 14.76
N ASP A 206 18.15 8.97 13.59
CA ASP A 206 17.11 9.95 13.29
C ASP A 206 15.84 9.67 14.11
N GLY A 207 15.50 8.39 14.31
CA GLY A 207 14.41 7.98 15.21
C GLY A 207 14.65 8.39 16.66
N ILE A 208 15.86 8.18 17.17
CA ILE A 208 16.26 8.62 18.51
C ILE A 208 16.20 10.15 18.62
N GLU A 209 16.69 10.86 17.61
CA GLU A 209 16.63 12.32 17.56
C GLU A 209 15.18 12.83 17.63
N MET A 210 14.24 12.17 16.95
CA MET A 210 12.82 12.50 17.02
C MET A 210 12.31 12.44 18.46
N LEU A 211 12.57 11.33 19.17
CA LEU A 211 12.12 11.15 20.55
C LEU A 211 12.80 12.13 21.51
N GLN A 212 14.09 12.42 21.32
CA GLN A 212 14.84 13.36 22.16
C GLN A 212 14.36 14.82 22.02
N LYS A 213 13.80 15.18 20.86
CA LYS A 213 13.21 16.51 20.62
C LYS A 213 11.77 16.64 21.10
N MET A 214 11.14 15.55 21.53
CA MET A 214 9.81 15.58 22.13
C MET A 214 9.89 15.90 23.62
N HIS A 215 8.87 16.58 24.14
CA HIS A 215 8.81 17.01 25.53
C HIS A 215 7.43 16.71 26.14
N GLY A 216 7.44 15.98 27.24
CA GLY A 216 6.29 15.81 28.15
C GLY A 216 6.72 16.19 29.56
N ARG A 217 5.81 16.73 30.37
CA ARG A 217 6.12 17.25 31.72
C ARG A 217 6.75 16.19 32.64
N TYR A 218 6.32 14.95 32.51
CA TYR A 218 6.83 13.79 33.24
C TYR A 218 7.71 12.87 32.37
N GLY A 219 8.02 13.27 31.14
CA GLY A 219 8.97 12.59 30.26
C GLY A 219 8.37 12.01 28.98
N VAL A 220 9.27 11.40 28.21
CA VAL A 220 8.98 10.71 26.95
C VAL A 220 9.33 9.23 27.16
N TYR A 221 8.36 8.35 26.90
CA TYR A 221 8.53 6.90 27.03
C TYR A 221 8.15 6.21 25.73
N GLY A 222 8.83 5.12 25.39
CA GLY A 222 8.54 4.36 24.19
C GLY A 222 8.52 2.86 24.40
N CYS A 223 7.81 2.13 23.56
CA CYS A 223 7.97 0.69 23.41
C CYS A 223 8.49 0.36 22.00
N GLN A 224 8.96 -0.87 21.81
CA GLN A 224 9.40 -1.35 20.50
C GLN A 224 8.23 -1.90 19.69
N GLY A 225 8.21 -1.62 18.39
CA GLY A 225 7.30 -2.24 17.43
C GLY A 225 7.95 -3.39 16.65
N ASN A 226 7.23 -3.93 15.68
CA ASN A 226 7.75 -5.02 14.85
C ASN A 226 8.75 -4.53 13.80
N HIS A 227 8.62 -3.31 13.30
CA HIS A 227 9.56 -2.73 12.34
C HIS A 227 10.92 -2.43 12.98
N ASP A 228 10.91 -1.98 14.24
CA ASP A 228 12.10 -1.71 15.05
C ASP A 228 13.00 -2.94 15.21
N CYS A 229 12.39 -4.14 15.19
CA CYS A 229 13.07 -5.40 15.44
C CYS A 229 13.51 -6.16 14.17
N ILE A 230 13.26 -5.63 12.96
CA ILE A 230 13.49 -6.36 11.70
C ILE A 230 14.95 -6.77 11.53
N GLU A 231 15.88 -5.83 11.68
CA GLU A 231 17.31 -6.08 11.44
C GLU A 231 17.97 -6.72 12.68
N SER A 232 17.79 -6.13 13.86
CA SER A 232 18.22 -6.74 15.12
C SER A 232 17.58 -6.05 16.33
N ARG A 233 16.69 -6.77 17.02
CA ARG A 233 16.11 -6.33 18.30
C ARG A 233 17.16 -5.91 19.32
N GLY A 234 18.18 -6.75 19.54
CA GLY A 234 19.18 -6.49 20.58
C GLY A 234 20.03 -5.26 20.31
N ILE A 235 20.25 -4.88 19.05
CA ILE A 235 20.94 -3.63 18.70
C ILE A 235 20.00 -2.44 18.90
N PHE A 236 18.76 -2.54 18.42
CA PHE A 236 17.75 -1.50 18.60
C PHE A 236 17.56 -1.12 20.07
N GLU A 237 17.27 -2.11 20.92
CA GLU A 237 17.06 -1.91 22.36
C GLU A 237 18.29 -1.27 23.03
N ARG A 238 19.47 -1.84 22.80
CA ARG A 238 20.72 -1.36 23.39
C ARG A 238 21.02 0.09 23.01
N ASP A 239 20.93 0.42 21.73
CA ASP A 239 21.35 1.73 21.24
C ASP A 239 20.31 2.82 21.57
N THR A 240 19.02 2.46 21.59
CA THR A 240 17.96 3.35 22.08
C THR A 240 18.13 3.66 23.57
N VAL A 241 18.36 2.65 24.42
CA VAL A 241 18.59 2.86 25.86
C VAL A 241 19.86 3.67 26.12
N ARG A 242 20.95 3.39 25.38
CA ARG A 242 22.21 4.15 25.49
C ARG A 242 22.07 5.63 25.15
N SER A 243 21.09 5.99 24.32
CA SER A 243 20.81 7.38 23.96
C SER A 243 20.02 8.15 25.01
N GLY A 244 19.61 7.49 26.11
CA GLY A 244 18.84 8.11 27.20
C GLY A 244 17.33 8.11 26.99
N VAL A 245 16.83 7.52 25.90
CA VAL A 245 15.39 7.31 25.68
C VAL A 245 14.86 6.27 26.67
N GLN A 246 13.76 6.59 27.36
CA GLN A 246 13.13 5.69 28.33
C GLN A 246 12.28 4.65 27.59
N MET A 247 12.82 3.44 27.43
CA MET A 247 12.11 2.33 26.81
C MET A 247 11.40 1.46 27.86
N LEU A 248 10.14 1.12 27.58
CA LEU A 248 9.32 0.18 28.34
C LEU A 248 9.51 -1.21 27.72
N LEU A 249 10.55 -1.93 28.16
CA LEU A 249 10.93 -3.26 27.63
C LEU A 249 10.51 -4.37 28.59
N ASP A 250 9.20 -4.58 28.76
CA ASP A 250 8.63 -5.60 29.65
C ASP A 250 9.14 -5.51 31.11
N GLU A 251 9.62 -4.34 31.54
CA GLU A 251 10.05 -4.08 32.91
C GLU A 251 8.86 -3.64 33.77
N VAL A 252 8.57 -4.37 34.85
CA VAL A 252 7.77 -3.85 35.96
C VAL A 252 8.74 -3.19 36.93
N ARG A 253 8.73 -1.85 36.99
CA ARG A 253 9.50 -1.09 37.98
C ARG A 253 8.65 -0.76 39.20
#